data_AF-A0A519LT67-F1
#
_entry.id   AF-A0A519LT67-F1
#
_cell.length_a   1.000
_cell.length_b   1.000
_cell.length_c   1.000
_cell.angle_alpha   90.00
_cell.angle_beta   90.00
_cell.angle_gamma   90.00
#
_symmetry.space_group_name_H-M   'P 1'
#
loop_
_entity.id
_entity.type
_entity.pdbx_description
1 polymer ?
#
loop_
_entity_poly.entity_id
_entity_poly.type
_entity_poly.pdbx_seq_one_letter_code
_entity_poly.pdbx_strand_id
1 'polypeptide(L)'
;PDCRTIVFENKHKGIYKRINISNDGQYLLGGILIGDATAYNMLLQTSVNRIVLSENPEELILGSRGGEQAGAGIESLPDTALICSCEGVTKGDICNSITEQGCETIDGIKKCTKAGTGCGGCMPMVKDLMLHTLKAQGKYIRNVICEHFNYSRQELYDLIHIHQLKSYDEVLDKLGESDGCETCKPLVSSLLASLWNEMILKRGNDTAQDSNDRFLANIQKGGSYSIVPRVAGGEITPEKLIVIGEVAKKYNLYTKITGGQRIDMFGAHLNDLPIIWEELIAAGFESGHAYGKGLRTVKSCVGSTWCRFGLHDSVSFAIRIEERYRGIRAPHKFKSAVSGCIRECAEAQSKDFG
;
A
#
# COMPACT_ATOMS: atom_id res chain seq x y z
N PRO A 1 19.40 31.15 -0.99
CA PRO A 1 20.45 32.07 -0.51
C PRO A 1 20.97 31.81 0.91
N ASP A 2 20.28 31.05 1.78
CA ASP A 2 20.76 30.81 3.16
C ASP A 2 20.96 29.34 3.55
N CYS A 3 21.41 28.50 2.61
CA CYS A 3 21.77 27.11 2.93
C CYS A 3 22.84 26.57 1.98
N ARG A 4 23.64 25.62 2.47
CA ARG A 4 24.54 24.80 1.66
C ARG A 4 23.81 23.51 1.28
N THR A 5 24.01 23.04 0.07
CA THR A 5 23.26 21.89 -0.46
C THR A 5 24.21 20.77 -0.80
N ILE A 6 23.85 19.55 -0.41
CA ILE A 6 24.54 18.31 -0.80
C ILE A 6 23.57 17.49 -1.64
N VAL A 7 24.02 17.06 -2.82
CA VAL A 7 23.21 16.33 -3.80
C VAL A 7 23.89 15.01 -4.15
N PHE A 8 23.10 13.94 -4.14
CA PHE A 8 23.45 12.65 -4.70
C PHE A 8 22.45 12.28 -5.80
N GLU A 9 22.93 11.97 -6.99
CA GLU A 9 22.12 11.55 -8.12
C GLU A 9 22.67 10.27 -8.72
N ASN A 10 21.84 9.23 -8.80
CA ASN A 10 22.11 7.99 -9.51
C ASN A 10 21.02 7.77 -10.57
N LYS A 11 21.28 8.25 -11.79
CA LYS A 11 20.34 8.14 -12.92
C LYS A 11 20.06 6.70 -13.33
N HIS A 12 21.02 5.79 -13.17
CA HIS A 12 20.84 4.38 -13.50
C HIS A 12 19.81 3.71 -12.57
N LYS A 13 19.80 4.06 -11.28
CA LYS A 13 18.84 3.55 -10.30
C LYS A 13 17.62 4.45 -10.11
N GLY A 14 17.53 5.58 -10.81
CA GLY A 14 16.45 6.56 -10.63
C GLY A 14 16.42 7.21 -9.24
N ILE A 15 17.57 7.33 -8.57
CA ILE A 15 17.68 7.88 -7.21
C ILE A 15 18.17 9.31 -7.28
N TYR A 16 17.48 10.22 -6.60
CA TYR A 16 17.92 11.60 -6.38
C TYR A 16 17.71 11.97 -4.92
N LYS A 17 18.77 12.34 -4.22
CA LYS A 17 18.74 12.79 -2.82
C LYS A 17 19.40 14.15 -2.72
N ARG A 18 18.73 15.10 -2.08
CA ARG A 18 19.24 16.44 -1.81
C ARG A 18 18.97 16.78 -0.36
N ILE A 19 19.99 17.20 0.38
CA ILE A 19 19.83 17.79 1.71
C ILE A 19 20.35 19.22 1.70
N ASN A 20 19.71 20.07 2.48
CA ASN A 20 20.05 21.46 2.68
C ASN A 20 20.48 21.63 4.13
N ILE A 21 21.72 22.05 4.35
CA ILE A 21 22.28 22.31 5.67
C ILE A 21 22.47 23.82 5.88
N SER A 22 22.53 24.23 7.13
CA SER A 22 22.81 25.62 7.51
C SER A 22 24.18 26.08 7.01
N ASN A 23 24.38 27.40 6.89
CA ASN A 23 25.63 27.97 6.37
C ASN A 23 26.86 27.67 7.25
N ASP A 24 26.65 27.42 8.54
CA ASP A 24 27.67 26.96 9.49
C ASP A 24 27.92 25.43 9.44
N GLY A 25 27.12 24.69 8.66
CA GLY A 25 27.20 23.25 8.51
C GLY A 25 26.63 22.45 9.68
N GLN A 26 26.10 23.10 10.72
CA GLN A 26 25.72 22.42 11.97
C GLN A 26 24.34 21.76 11.95
N TYR A 27 23.41 22.24 11.13
CA TYR A 27 22.01 21.82 11.19
C TYR A 27 21.43 21.45 9.83
N LEU A 28 20.59 20.42 9.82
CA LEU A 28 19.81 20.05 8.65
C LEU A 28 18.54 20.91 8.57
N LEU A 29 18.37 21.66 7.49
CA LEU A 29 17.22 22.53 7.24
C LEU A 29 16.09 21.84 6.47
N GLY A 30 16.40 20.76 5.75
CA GLY A 30 15.43 19.96 5.00
C GLY A 30 16.05 19.26 3.80
N GLY A 31 15.24 18.64 2.96
CA GLY A 31 15.73 17.91 1.79
C GLY A 31 14.64 17.38 0.88
N ILE A 32 15.07 16.72 -0.19
CA ILE A 32 14.25 16.02 -1.18
C ILE A 32 14.85 14.62 -1.38
N LEU A 33 14.01 13.59 -1.31
CA LEU A 33 14.37 12.22 -1.67
C LEU A 33 13.43 11.73 -2.77
N ILE A 34 13.99 11.19 -3.85
CA ILE A 34 13.29 10.62 -4.99
C ILE A 34 13.91 9.24 -5.28
N GLY A 35 13.07 8.24 -5.51
CA GLY A 35 13.49 6.84 -5.63
C GLY A 35 13.66 6.21 -4.25
N ASP A 36 14.86 6.30 -3.67
CA ASP A 36 15.15 5.76 -2.33
C ASP A 36 14.88 6.80 -1.24
N ALA A 37 13.81 6.59 -0.48
CA ALA A 37 13.36 7.45 0.62
C ALA A 37 13.52 6.80 2.01
N THR A 38 14.31 5.74 2.14
CA THR A 38 14.51 5.02 3.42
C THR A 38 14.99 5.92 4.56
N ALA A 39 15.83 6.91 4.26
CA ALA A 39 16.36 7.87 5.25
C ALA A 39 15.36 8.98 5.67
N TYR A 40 14.15 9.03 5.08
CA TYR A 40 13.20 10.14 5.26
C TYR A 40 12.92 10.44 6.73
N ASN A 41 12.53 9.42 7.51
CA ASN A 41 12.15 9.59 8.91
C ASN A 41 13.30 10.12 9.74
N MET A 42 14.51 9.62 9.53
CA MET A 42 15.67 10.07 10.28
C MET A 42 16.03 11.52 9.93
N LEU A 43 16.10 11.85 8.64
CA LEU A 43 16.37 13.21 8.18
C LEU A 43 15.32 14.21 8.67
N LEU A 44 14.04 13.82 8.68
CA LEU A 44 12.98 14.65 9.24
C LEU A 44 13.24 14.93 10.72
N GLN A 45 13.57 13.91 11.51
CA GLN A 45 13.84 14.06 12.93
C GLN A 45 15.13 14.85 13.22
N THR A 46 16.19 14.64 12.44
CA THR A 46 17.42 15.45 12.51
C THR A 46 17.12 16.93 12.28
N SER A 47 16.25 17.24 11.31
CA SER A 47 15.86 18.61 11.00
C SER A 47 14.95 19.22 12.06
N VAL A 48 13.91 18.51 12.48
CA VAL A 48 12.93 18.99 13.47
C VAL A 48 13.56 19.20 14.84
N ASN A 49 14.40 18.26 15.31
CA ASN A 49 15.03 18.34 16.62
C ASN A 49 16.34 19.15 16.61
N ARG A 50 16.75 19.73 15.47
CA ARG A 50 18.01 20.46 15.30
C ARG A 50 19.21 19.69 15.87
N ILE A 51 19.32 18.43 15.49
CA ILE A 51 20.45 17.60 15.89
C ILE A 51 21.71 18.14 15.20
N VAL A 52 22.78 18.33 15.97
CA VAL A 52 24.07 18.79 15.43
C VAL A 52 24.61 17.72 14.48
N LEU A 53 24.91 18.13 13.25
CA LEU A 53 25.42 17.24 12.22
C LEU A 53 26.88 16.84 12.50
N SER A 54 27.25 15.65 12.04
CA SER A 54 28.65 15.22 12.00
C SER A 54 29.45 16.05 11.00
N GLU A 55 30.79 15.96 11.06
CA GLU A 55 31.68 16.69 10.15
C GLU A 55 31.47 16.34 8.66
N ASN A 56 30.85 15.19 8.36
CA ASN A 56 30.55 14.72 6.99
C ASN A 56 29.03 14.54 6.77
N PRO A 57 28.26 15.63 6.55
CA PRO A 57 26.80 15.54 6.37
C PRO A 57 26.37 14.73 5.14
N GLU A 58 27.24 14.51 4.16
CA GLU A 58 26.97 13.67 2.99
C GLU A 58 26.67 12.20 3.35
N GLU A 59 27.17 11.72 4.49
CA GLU A 59 26.92 10.36 4.97
C GLU A 59 25.43 10.13 5.28
N LEU A 60 24.70 11.19 5.64
CA LEU A 60 23.26 11.13 5.92
C LEU A 60 22.42 10.66 4.70
N ILE A 61 22.93 10.84 3.48
CA ILE A 61 22.26 10.41 2.25
C ILE A 61 22.96 9.27 1.51
N LEU A 62 24.28 9.11 1.71
CA LEU A 62 25.11 8.07 1.08
C LEU A 62 25.25 6.80 1.93
N GLY A 63 25.10 6.90 3.26
CA GLY A 63 25.53 5.88 4.22
C GLY A 63 27.05 5.90 4.42
N SER A 64 27.56 5.45 5.58
CA SER A 64 29.02 5.34 5.77
C SER A 64 29.62 4.29 4.86
N ARG A 65 30.84 4.56 4.38
CA ARG A 65 31.62 3.70 3.48
C ARG A 65 32.07 2.35 4.08
N GLY A 66 31.51 1.93 5.23
CA GLY A 66 31.89 0.73 5.98
C GLY A 66 30.75 -0.25 6.30
N GLY A 67 29.54 -0.05 5.79
CA GLY A 67 28.41 -0.97 6.01
C GLY A 67 27.65 -0.78 7.33
N GLU A 68 28.17 0.01 8.26
CA GLU A 68 27.35 0.64 9.30
C GLU A 68 26.61 1.84 8.70
N GLN A 69 25.41 2.17 9.19
CA GLN A 69 24.69 3.38 8.79
C GLN A 69 25.24 4.59 9.56
N ALA A 70 26.10 5.40 8.95
CA ALA A 70 26.42 6.75 9.42
C ALA A 70 25.26 7.69 9.07
N GLY A 71 24.20 7.54 9.85
CA GLY A 71 23.42 8.67 10.31
C GLY A 71 23.44 8.64 11.82
N ALA A 72 23.08 9.74 12.43
CA ALA A 72 22.60 9.78 13.80
C ALA A 72 21.55 8.66 13.96
N GLY A 73 21.94 7.48 14.43
CA GLY A 73 21.05 6.32 14.56
C GLY A 73 19.91 6.65 15.52
N ILE A 74 18.88 5.81 15.61
CA ILE A 74 17.78 6.01 16.57
C ILE A 74 18.30 6.26 18.00
N GLU A 75 19.48 5.73 18.31
CA GLU A 75 20.25 5.96 19.54
C GLU A 75 20.56 7.44 19.82
N SER A 76 20.98 8.20 18.80
CA SER A 76 21.39 9.60 18.93
C SER A 76 20.24 10.59 19.13
N LEU A 77 18.99 10.15 18.93
CA LEU A 77 17.82 10.98 19.20
C LEU A 77 17.72 11.24 20.70
N PRO A 78 17.53 12.49 21.15
CA PRO A 78 17.28 12.76 22.57
C PRO A 78 15.94 12.15 22.99
N ASP A 79 15.78 11.81 24.27
CA ASP A 79 14.51 11.27 24.78
C ASP A 79 13.34 12.25 24.60
N THR A 80 13.61 13.55 24.52
CA THR A 80 12.62 14.59 24.24
C THR A 80 12.23 14.69 22.76
N ALA A 81 12.85 13.93 21.86
CA ALA A 81 12.56 13.98 20.42
C ALA A 81 11.11 13.59 20.15
N LEU A 82 10.39 14.45 19.42
CA LEU A 82 8.97 14.24 19.14
C LEU A 82 8.79 13.23 17.99
N ILE A 83 8.31 12.03 18.32
CA ILE A 83 8.11 10.93 17.37
C ILE A 83 6.68 10.96 16.80
N CYS A 84 5.66 11.18 17.64
CA CYS A 84 4.28 11.31 17.19
C CYS A 84 3.78 12.74 17.36
N SER A 85 3.70 13.50 16.28
CA SER A 85 3.21 14.89 16.34
C SER A 85 1.71 14.99 16.65
N CYS A 86 0.89 14.00 16.26
CA CYS A 86 -0.56 14.04 16.50
C CYS A 86 -0.89 13.95 18.00
N GLU A 87 -0.20 13.09 18.73
CA GLU A 87 -0.49 12.77 20.14
C GLU A 87 0.58 13.31 21.09
N GLY A 88 1.59 14.03 20.58
CA GLY A 88 2.63 14.65 21.41
C GLY A 88 3.64 13.65 22.01
N VAL A 89 3.82 12.46 21.42
CA VAL A 89 4.61 11.37 22.03
C VAL A 89 6.08 11.48 21.66
N THR A 90 6.94 11.42 22.67
CA THR A 90 8.40 11.51 22.53
C THR A 90 9.08 10.14 22.42
N LYS A 91 10.37 10.11 22.06
CA LYS A 91 11.20 8.90 22.10
C LYS A 91 11.23 8.31 23.51
N GLY A 92 11.41 9.15 24.53
CA GLY A 92 11.46 8.75 25.93
C GLY A 92 10.18 8.06 26.36
N ASP A 93 9.01 8.59 25.99
CA ASP A 93 7.72 7.96 26.31
C ASP A 93 7.59 6.55 25.72
N ILE A 94 8.07 6.36 24.49
CA ILE A 94 8.07 5.05 23.83
C ILE A 94 9.04 4.09 24.53
N CYS A 95 10.28 4.51 24.78
CA CYS A 95 11.28 3.70 25.47
C CYS A 95 10.81 3.31 26.88
N ASN A 96 10.28 4.27 27.65
CA ASN A 96 9.76 4.07 29.00
C ASN A 96 8.55 3.13 29.00
N SER A 97 7.68 3.19 27.99
CA SER A 97 6.57 2.22 27.86
C SER A 97 7.08 0.78 27.70
N ILE A 98 8.25 0.59 27.10
CA ILE A 98 8.83 -0.75 26.91
C ILE A 98 9.61 -1.18 28.15
N THR A 99 10.38 -0.27 28.76
CA THR A 99 11.25 -0.58 29.90
C THR A 99 10.50 -0.68 31.22
N GLU A 100 9.62 0.27 31.52
CA GLU A 100 8.93 0.36 32.81
C GLU A 100 7.55 -0.32 32.79
N GLN A 101 6.83 -0.19 31.67
CA GLN A 101 5.46 -0.72 31.56
C GLN A 101 5.39 -2.08 30.84
N GLY A 102 6.52 -2.57 30.32
CA GLY A 102 6.58 -3.89 29.67
C GLY A 102 5.77 -3.99 28.37
N CYS A 103 5.51 -2.87 27.68
CA CYS A 103 4.76 -2.86 26.42
C CYS A 103 5.66 -3.45 25.29
N GLU A 104 5.62 -4.77 25.07
CA GLU A 104 6.49 -5.47 24.08
C GLU A 104 5.92 -5.55 22.66
N THR A 105 4.68 -5.09 22.46
CA THR A 105 3.98 -5.13 21.17
C THR A 105 3.60 -3.72 20.72
N ILE A 106 3.48 -3.53 19.41
CA ILE A 106 3.05 -2.25 18.82
C ILE A 106 1.67 -1.85 19.36
N ASP A 107 0.74 -2.79 19.50
CA ASP A 107 -0.60 -2.48 20.03
C ASP A 107 -0.56 -2.19 21.54
N GLY A 108 0.38 -2.81 22.27
CA GLY A 108 0.75 -2.39 23.62
C GLY A 108 1.18 -0.92 23.64
N ILE A 109 2.18 -0.55 22.84
CA ILE A 109 2.69 0.82 22.76
C ILE A 109 1.59 1.81 22.38
N LYS A 110 0.70 1.46 21.43
CA LYS A 110 -0.47 2.30 21.08
C LYS A 110 -1.41 2.50 22.26
N LYS A 111 -1.69 1.46 23.05
CA LYS A 111 -2.53 1.59 24.26
C LYS A 111 -1.84 2.42 25.34
N CYS A 112 -0.53 2.21 25.53
CA CYS A 112 0.27 2.87 26.56
C CYS A 112 0.48 4.38 26.23
N THR A 113 0.81 4.70 24.98
CA THR A 113 1.29 6.04 24.57
C THR A 113 0.37 6.78 23.59
N LYS A 114 -0.61 6.11 22.99
CA LYS A 114 -1.43 6.59 21.85
C LYS A 114 -0.68 6.86 20.55
N ALA A 115 0.64 6.66 20.49
CA ALA A 115 1.42 6.86 19.28
C ALA A 115 0.87 6.05 18.10
N GLY A 116 0.59 6.72 16.97
CA GLY A 116 0.11 6.07 15.75
C GLY A 116 -1.39 5.76 15.70
N THR A 117 -2.18 6.22 16.68
CA THR A 117 -3.66 6.09 16.66
C THR A 117 -4.35 7.14 15.79
N GLY A 118 -3.69 8.27 15.51
CA GLY A 118 -4.18 9.34 14.62
C GLY A 118 -3.87 9.10 13.14
N CYS A 119 -2.82 9.74 12.61
CA CYS A 119 -2.47 9.67 11.17
C CYS A 119 -1.59 8.46 10.79
N GLY A 120 -1.01 7.76 11.77
CA GLY A 120 -0.14 6.59 11.56
C GLY A 120 1.25 6.87 10.97
N GLY A 121 1.61 8.12 10.67
CA GLY A 121 2.89 8.45 10.02
C GLY A 121 4.14 8.08 10.83
N CYS A 122 4.05 8.07 12.17
CA CYS A 122 5.15 7.73 13.06
C CYS A 122 5.40 6.22 13.22
N MET A 123 4.50 5.37 12.71
CA MET A 123 4.51 3.92 12.96
C MET A 123 5.81 3.20 12.59
N PRO A 124 6.49 3.53 11.46
CA PRO A 124 7.79 2.93 11.14
C PRO A 124 8.84 3.23 12.23
N MET A 125 8.92 4.49 12.67
CA MET A 125 9.86 4.88 13.72
C MET A 125 9.54 4.26 15.08
N VAL A 126 8.25 4.19 15.44
CA VAL A 126 7.82 3.51 16.68
C VAL A 126 8.24 2.05 16.66
N LYS A 127 8.10 1.36 15.51
CA LYS A 127 8.53 -0.02 15.34
C LYS A 127 10.04 -0.16 15.48
N ASP A 128 10.82 0.71 14.83
CA ASP A 128 12.28 0.64 14.91
C ASP A 128 12.79 0.91 16.34
N LEU A 129 12.20 1.89 17.03
CA LEU A 129 12.46 2.19 18.44
C LEU A 129 12.13 0.97 19.33
N MET A 130 10.97 0.35 19.10
CA MET A 130 10.57 -0.84 19.84
C MET A 130 11.57 -1.99 19.66
N LEU A 131 11.94 -2.29 18.42
CA LEU A 131 12.89 -3.36 18.11
C LEU A 131 14.27 -3.09 18.73
N HIS A 132 14.72 -1.82 18.69
CA HIS A 132 15.98 -1.39 19.28
C HIS A 132 15.97 -1.55 20.81
N THR A 133 14.96 -1.02 21.49
CA THR A 133 14.85 -1.08 22.96
C THR A 133 14.69 -2.52 23.46
N LEU A 134 13.92 -3.36 22.76
CA LEU A 134 13.81 -4.80 23.09
C LEU A 134 15.14 -5.53 22.93
N LYS A 135 15.89 -5.24 21.86
CA LYS A 135 17.22 -5.81 21.64
C LYS A 135 18.22 -5.36 22.72
N ALA A 136 18.14 -4.11 23.16
CA ALA A 136 18.96 -3.59 24.26
C ALA A 136 18.66 -4.28 25.60
N GLN A 137 17.42 -4.72 25.83
CA GLN A 137 17.04 -5.56 26.97
C GLN A 137 17.47 -7.04 26.82
N GLY A 138 18.14 -7.41 25.72
CA GLY A 138 18.52 -8.79 25.43
C GLY A 138 17.37 -9.68 24.96
N LYS A 139 16.20 -9.12 24.61
CA LYS A 139 15.06 -9.89 24.09
C LYS A 139 15.26 -10.18 22.60
N TYR A 140 15.10 -11.45 22.23
CA TYR A 140 15.17 -11.89 20.84
C TYR A 140 13.80 -11.81 20.17
N ILE A 141 13.69 -11.01 19.11
CA ILE A 141 12.45 -10.90 18.32
C ILE A 141 12.46 -11.98 17.24
N ARG A 142 11.55 -12.94 17.36
CA ARG A 142 11.34 -13.98 16.33
C ARG A 142 10.64 -13.32 15.14
N ASN A 143 11.23 -13.42 13.95
CA ASN A 143 10.63 -12.91 12.71
C ASN A 143 9.62 -13.91 12.14
N VAL A 144 8.53 -14.11 12.87
CA VAL A 144 7.48 -15.07 12.52
C VAL A 144 6.14 -14.37 12.36
N ILE A 145 5.24 -14.97 11.58
CA ILE A 145 3.97 -14.34 11.22
C ILE A 145 3.05 -14.21 12.44
N CYS A 146 2.80 -15.31 13.14
CA CYS A 146 2.00 -15.38 14.36
C CYS A 146 2.22 -16.74 15.03
N GLU A 147 1.52 -17.00 16.15
CA GLU A 147 1.57 -18.28 16.86
C GLU A 147 1.25 -19.50 15.98
N HIS A 148 0.41 -19.32 14.96
CA HIS A 148 0.01 -20.37 14.01
C HIS A 148 1.10 -20.74 13.00
N PHE A 149 2.03 -19.83 12.70
CA PHE A 149 3.06 -20.03 11.68
C PHE A 149 4.39 -19.48 12.18
N ASN A 150 5.27 -20.38 12.62
CA ASN A 150 6.62 -20.06 13.08
C ASN A 150 7.61 -19.80 11.92
N TYR A 151 7.12 -19.18 10.84
CA TYR A 151 7.86 -18.84 9.63
C TYR A 151 7.72 -17.35 9.34
N SER A 152 8.71 -16.77 8.68
CA SER A 152 8.58 -15.47 8.03
C SER A 152 7.69 -15.57 6.79
N ARG A 153 7.23 -14.42 6.28
CA ARG A 153 6.45 -14.36 5.04
C ARG A 153 7.17 -15.02 3.85
N GLN A 154 8.49 -14.83 3.75
CA GLN A 154 9.27 -15.35 2.63
C GLN A 154 9.41 -16.87 2.73
N GLU A 155 9.78 -17.37 3.91
CA GLU A 155 9.87 -18.82 4.16
C GLU A 155 8.53 -19.51 3.90
N LEU A 156 7.43 -18.92 4.35
CA LEU A 156 6.10 -19.48 4.10
C LEU A 156 5.76 -19.50 2.60
N TYR A 157 6.10 -18.45 1.86
CA TYR A 157 5.93 -18.43 0.41
C TYR A 157 6.70 -19.56 -0.28
N ASP A 158 7.97 -19.73 0.09
CA ASP A 158 8.85 -20.74 -0.50
C ASP A 158 8.36 -22.15 -0.17
N LEU A 159 7.92 -22.39 1.08
CA LEU A 159 7.36 -23.67 1.52
C LEU A 159 6.05 -24.01 0.82
N ILE A 160 5.13 -23.05 0.66
CA ILE A 160 3.88 -23.23 -0.10
C ILE A 160 4.21 -23.62 -1.54
N HIS A 161 5.21 -22.97 -2.15
CA HIS A 161 5.61 -23.25 -3.52
C HIS A 161 6.26 -24.64 -3.67
N ILE A 162 7.21 -24.99 -2.80
CA ILE A 162 7.92 -26.28 -2.81
C ILE A 162 6.93 -27.43 -2.60
N HIS A 163 6.00 -27.29 -1.66
CA HIS A 163 5.02 -28.32 -1.36
C HIS A 163 3.78 -28.29 -2.25
N GLN A 164 3.69 -27.33 -3.19
CA GLN A 164 2.59 -27.18 -4.15
C GLN A 164 1.22 -27.09 -3.48
N LEU A 165 1.13 -26.40 -2.34
CA LEU A 165 -0.10 -26.27 -1.54
C LEU A 165 -1.03 -25.24 -2.18
N LYS A 166 -2.34 -25.54 -2.27
CA LYS A 166 -3.31 -24.75 -3.07
C LYS A 166 -4.55 -24.30 -2.31
N SER A 167 -4.78 -24.78 -1.10
CA SER A 167 -5.83 -24.27 -0.21
C SER A 167 -5.28 -23.73 1.10
N TYR A 168 -6.05 -22.88 1.76
CA TYR A 168 -5.71 -22.40 3.10
C TYR A 168 -5.56 -23.56 4.09
N ASP A 169 -6.51 -24.50 4.07
CA ASP A 169 -6.51 -25.66 4.97
C ASP A 169 -5.27 -26.55 4.73
N GLU A 170 -4.87 -26.79 3.48
CA GLU A 170 -3.63 -27.54 3.16
C GLU A 170 -2.37 -26.85 3.71
N VAL A 171 -2.35 -25.50 3.69
CA VAL A 171 -1.24 -24.73 4.25
C VAL A 171 -1.23 -24.81 5.76
N LEU A 172 -2.39 -24.70 6.39
CA LEU A 172 -2.55 -24.77 7.84
C LEU A 172 -2.19 -26.16 8.38
N ASP A 173 -2.72 -27.22 7.77
CA ASP A 173 -2.49 -28.61 8.19
C ASP A 173 -1.02 -29.03 8.08
N LYS A 174 -0.30 -28.49 7.10
CA LYS A 174 1.08 -28.92 6.81
C LYS A 174 2.14 -28.02 7.41
N LEU A 175 1.90 -26.71 7.47
CA LEU A 175 2.89 -25.70 7.82
C LEU A 175 2.49 -24.86 9.04
N GLY A 176 1.30 -25.07 9.60
CA GLY A 176 0.82 -24.31 10.74
C GLY A 176 0.25 -25.18 11.86
N GLU A 177 -0.35 -24.49 12.83
CA GLU A 177 -1.01 -25.09 13.98
C GLU A 177 -2.36 -24.39 14.22
N SER A 178 -3.32 -25.13 14.81
CA SER A 178 -4.70 -24.67 15.13
C SER A 178 -5.53 -24.15 13.94
N ASP A 179 -6.48 -23.23 14.15
CA ASP A 179 -7.48 -22.75 13.17
C ASP A 179 -7.10 -21.43 12.47
N GLY A 180 -5.92 -20.89 12.79
CA GLY A 180 -5.42 -19.61 12.31
C GLY A 180 -6.19 -18.38 12.82
N CYS A 181 -5.66 -17.19 12.51
CA CYS A 181 -6.18 -15.90 12.98
C CYS A 181 -6.33 -14.85 11.87
N GLU A 182 -6.85 -13.68 12.24
CA GLU A 182 -7.03 -12.51 11.35
C GLU A 182 -5.72 -11.99 10.74
N THR A 183 -4.55 -12.39 11.26
CA THR A 183 -3.25 -12.03 10.68
C THR A 183 -2.81 -13.01 9.59
N CYS A 184 -2.88 -14.33 9.86
CA CYS A 184 -2.34 -15.32 8.93
C CYS A 184 -3.30 -15.68 7.80
N LYS A 185 -4.62 -15.66 8.02
CA LYS A 185 -5.63 -15.92 6.97
C LYS A 185 -5.46 -15.03 5.74
N PRO A 186 -5.49 -13.69 5.84
CA PRO A 186 -5.33 -12.83 4.68
C PRO A 186 -3.92 -12.93 4.07
N LEU A 187 -2.91 -13.23 4.88
CA LEU A 187 -1.54 -13.45 4.41
C LEU A 187 -1.47 -14.69 3.51
N VAL A 188 -1.89 -15.85 4.00
CA VAL A 188 -1.86 -17.11 3.25
C VAL A 188 -2.71 -16.99 1.98
N SER A 189 -3.91 -16.42 2.07
CA SER A 189 -4.75 -16.10 0.92
C SER A 189 -4.02 -15.25 -0.13
N SER A 190 -3.25 -14.25 0.31
CA SER A 190 -2.44 -13.43 -0.58
C SER A 190 -1.27 -14.22 -1.21
N LEU A 191 -0.62 -15.13 -0.47
CA LEU A 191 0.48 -15.95 -0.99
C LEU A 191 -0.03 -16.93 -2.05
N LEU A 192 -1.13 -17.64 -1.76
CA LEU A 192 -1.77 -18.57 -2.69
C LEU A 192 -2.23 -17.85 -3.98
N ALA A 193 -2.84 -16.68 -3.84
CA ALA A 193 -3.25 -15.87 -4.98
C ALA A 193 -2.06 -15.41 -5.83
N SER A 194 -0.91 -15.11 -5.20
CA SER A 194 0.30 -14.69 -5.91
C SER A 194 1.00 -15.86 -6.63
N LEU A 195 1.03 -17.03 -6.02
CA LEU A 195 1.68 -18.22 -6.55
C LEU A 195 0.90 -18.87 -7.69
N TRP A 196 -0.41 -18.99 -7.53
CA TRP A 196 -1.24 -19.80 -8.42
C TRP A 196 -2.16 -18.98 -9.31
N ASN A 197 -2.49 -17.75 -8.91
CA ASN A 197 -3.41 -16.84 -9.61
C ASN A 197 -4.74 -17.52 -10.01
N GLU A 198 -5.20 -18.47 -9.20
CA GLU A 198 -6.50 -19.11 -9.36
C GLU A 198 -7.61 -18.24 -8.75
N MET A 199 -8.87 -18.57 -9.05
CA MET A 199 -10.01 -17.87 -8.49
C MET A 199 -10.08 -18.09 -6.97
N ILE A 200 -10.06 -16.99 -6.20
CA ILE A 200 -9.80 -16.96 -4.75
C ILE A 200 -10.88 -17.61 -3.87
N LEU A 201 -12.05 -17.93 -4.42
CA LEU A 201 -13.13 -18.66 -3.73
C LEU A 201 -13.15 -20.15 -4.08
N LYS A 202 -12.29 -20.61 -4.99
CA LYS A 202 -12.20 -22.04 -5.32
C LYS A 202 -11.48 -22.81 -4.21
N ARG A 203 -11.75 -24.12 -4.14
CA ARG A 203 -11.06 -25.07 -3.25
C ARG A 203 -11.15 -24.70 -1.76
N GLY A 204 -12.31 -24.21 -1.31
CA GLY A 204 -12.55 -23.88 0.10
C GLY A 204 -11.86 -22.60 0.60
N ASN A 205 -11.22 -21.83 -0.29
CA ASN A 205 -10.51 -20.61 0.09
C ASN A 205 -11.44 -19.42 0.42
N ASP A 206 -12.76 -19.57 0.28
CA ASP A 206 -13.74 -18.49 0.51
C ASP A 206 -13.78 -18.04 1.97
N THR A 207 -13.59 -18.96 2.91
CA THR A 207 -13.58 -18.70 4.36
C THR A 207 -12.32 -17.96 4.81
N ALA A 208 -11.23 -18.08 4.05
CA ALA A 208 -9.97 -17.40 4.29
C ALA A 208 -9.91 -15.99 3.66
N GLN A 209 -10.93 -15.59 2.89
CA GLN A 209 -11.04 -14.25 2.33
C GLN A 209 -11.77 -13.28 3.26
N ASP A 210 -11.29 -12.04 3.30
CA ASP A 210 -12.02 -10.93 3.91
C ASP A 210 -13.32 -10.64 3.13
N SER A 211 -14.27 -9.93 3.76
CA SER A 211 -15.60 -9.64 3.20
C SER A 211 -15.59 -9.18 1.73
N ASN A 212 -14.63 -8.33 1.35
CA ASN A 212 -14.54 -7.80 0.00
C ASN A 212 -14.19 -8.84 -1.05
N ASP A 213 -13.20 -9.67 -0.75
CA ASP A 213 -12.74 -10.72 -1.64
C ASP A 213 -13.70 -11.92 -1.62
N ARG A 214 -14.36 -12.20 -0.47
CA ARG A 214 -15.36 -13.24 -0.33
C ARG A 214 -16.62 -12.99 -1.17
N PHE A 215 -17.14 -11.77 -1.14
CA PHE A 215 -18.36 -11.41 -1.87
C PHE A 215 -18.08 -10.77 -3.23
N LEU A 216 -16.80 -10.66 -3.61
CA LEU A 216 -16.37 -10.03 -4.87
C LEU A 216 -17.01 -8.66 -5.09
N ALA A 217 -17.13 -7.89 -4.00
CA ALA A 217 -17.81 -6.60 -3.95
C ALA A 217 -17.20 -5.75 -2.83
N ASN A 218 -17.30 -4.42 -2.94
CA ASN A 218 -16.67 -3.54 -1.96
C ASN A 218 -17.68 -3.16 -0.87
N ILE A 219 -17.46 -3.62 0.38
CA ILE A 219 -18.32 -3.28 1.52
C ILE A 219 -18.23 -1.80 1.85
N GLN A 220 -19.37 -1.18 2.14
CA GLN A 220 -19.53 0.23 2.44
C GLN A 220 -19.92 0.43 3.91
N LYS A 221 -19.85 1.69 4.35
CA LYS A 221 -20.35 2.07 5.67
C LYS A 221 -21.84 1.69 5.78
N GLY A 222 -22.17 0.90 6.81
CA GLY A 222 -23.53 0.39 7.02
C GLY A 222 -23.78 -0.99 6.42
N GLY A 223 -22.76 -1.66 5.86
CA GLY A 223 -22.84 -3.07 5.43
C GLY A 223 -23.45 -3.31 4.05
N SER A 224 -23.80 -2.24 3.31
CA SER A 224 -24.14 -2.33 1.89
C SER A 224 -22.89 -2.51 1.03
N TYR A 225 -23.08 -2.83 -0.24
CA TYR A 225 -22.00 -3.08 -1.19
C TYR A 225 -22.01 -2.06 -2.32
N SER A 226 -20.85 -1.91 -2.97
CA SER A 226 -20.71 -1.18 -4.22
C SER A 226 -20.33 -2.08 -5.40
N ILE A 227 -20.86 -1.72 -6.56
CA ILE A 227 -20.75 -2.46 -7.82
C ILE A 227 -20.10 -1.53 -8.84
N VAL A 228 -18.98 -1.96 -9.38
CA VAL A 228 -18.22 -1.22 -10.39
C VAL A 228 -18.00 -2.12 -11.59
N PRO A 229 -18.81 -1.99 -12.65
CA PRO A 229 -18.54 -2.67 -13.91
C PRO A 229 -17.19 -2.23 -14.50
N ARG A 230 -16.53 -3.11 -15.23
CA ARG A 230 -15.31 -2.74 -15.96
C ARG A 230 -15.69 -1.85 -17.14
N VAL A 231 -14.91 -0.78 -17.30
CA VAL A 231 -14.94 0.12 -18.46
C VAL A 231 -13.48 0.36 -18.85
N ALA A 232 -12.92 -0.51 -19.70
CA ALA A 232 -11.50 -0.48 -20.04
C ALA A 232 -11.15 0.82 -20.77
N GLY A 233 -10.10 1.51 -20.32
CA GLY A 233 -9.72 2.83 -20.86
C GLY A 233 -10.77 3.93 -20.69
N GLY A 234 -11.86 3.68 -19.95
CA GLY A 234 -13.00 4.59 -19.88
C GLY A 234 -13.92 4.57 -21.10
N GLU A 235 -13.75 3.63 -22.02
CA GLU A 235 -14.58 3.49 -23.23
C GLU A 235 -15.91 2.80 -22.91
N ILE A 236 -17.02 3.54 -23.04
CA ILE A 236 -18.37 3.05 -22.79
C ILE A 236 -19.33 3.53 -23.88
N THR A 237 -20.19 2.63 -24.37
CA THR A 237 -21.20 2.98 -25.38
C THR A 237 -22.43 3.63 -24.72
N PRO A 238 -23.22 4.41 -25.47
CA PRO A 238 -24.47 4.98 -24.97
C PRO A 238 -25.45 3.92 -24.42
N GLU A 239 -25.55 2.76 -25.07
CA GLU A 239 -26.44 1.67 -24.65
C GLU A 239 -26.00 1.10 -23.30
N LYS A 240 -24.69 0.90 -23.11
CA LYS A 240 -24.11 0.46 -21.84
C LYS A 240 -24.30 1.50 -20.72
N LEU A 241 -24.24 2.80 -21.04
CA LEU A 241 -24.56 3.86 -20.09
C LEU A 241 -26.04 3.82 -19.65
N ILE A 242 -26.96 3.57 -20.59
CA ILE A 242 -28.40 3.42 -20.30
C ILE A 242 -28.61 2.24 -19.36
N VAL A 243 -28.01 1.08 -19.63
CA VAL A 243 -28.11 -0.11 -18.77
C VAL A 243 -27.64 0.18 -17.34
N ILE A 244 -26.49 0.86 -17.17
CA ILE A 244 -26.02 1.25 -15.82
C ILE A 244 -27.06 2.12 -15.12
N GLY A 245 -27.65 3.08 -15.84
CA GLY A 245 -28.70 3.95 -15.30
C GLY A 245 -29.97 3.19 -14.90
N GLU A 246 -30.41 2.25 -15.72
CA GLU A 246 -31.59 1.41 -15.47
C GLU A 246 -31.38 0.50 -14.25
N VAL A 247 -30.23 -0.19 -14.18
CA VAL A 247 -29.84 -1.02 -13.03
C VAL A 247 -29.76 -0.16 -11.77
N ALA A 248 -29.07 0.98 -11.82
CA ALA A 248 -28.96 1.87 -10.66
C ALA A 248 -30.34 2.34 -10.18
N LYS A 249 -31.24 2.72 -11.09
CA LYS A 249 -32.60 3.14 -10.75
C LYS A 249 -33.43 1.99 -10.16
N LYS A 250 -33.38 0.80 -10.77
CA LYS A 250 -34.14 -0.39 -10.35
C LYS A 250 -33.81 -0.81 -8.91
N TYR A 251 -32.53 -0.77 -8.55
CA TYR A 251 -32.04 -1.18 -7.23
C TYR A 251 -31.82 0.00 -6.27
N ASN A 252 -32.28 1.21 -6.63
CA ASN A 252 -32.12 2.42 -5.83
C ASN A 252 -30.66 2.69 -5.39
N LEU A 253 -29.73 2.54 -6.33
CA LEU A 253 -28.29 2.68 -6.10
C LEU A 253 -27.84 4.12 -6.34
N TYR A 254 -27.03 4.65 -5.42
CA TYR A 254 -26.36 5.94 -5.62
C TYR A 254 -25.21 5.79 -6.62
N THR A 255 -25.16 6.63 -7.65
CA THR A 255 -24.14 6.55 -8.71
C THR A 255 -23.07 7.64 -8.56
N LYS A 256 -21.79 7.29 -8.75
CA LYS A 256 -20.68 8.24 -8.74
C LYS A 256 -19.65 7.95 -9.84
N ILE A 257 -19.26 8.99 -10.58
CA ILE A 257 -18.12 8.91 -11.49
C ILE A 257 -16.83 8.86 -10.68
N THR A 258 -16.00 7.86 -10.97
CA THR A 258 -14.73 7.63 -10.26
C THR A 258 -13.55 8.23 -11.01
N GLY A 259 -12.45 8.49 -10.28
CA GLY A 259 -11.20 8.93 -10.88
C GLY A 259 -10.53 7.92 -11.81
N GLY A 260 -11.07 6.70 -11.93
CA GLY A 260 -10.62 5.67 -12.88
C GLY A 260 -11.49 5.57 -14.13
N GLN A 261 -12.27 6.60 -14.46
CA GLN A 261 -13.16 6.64 -15.64
C GLN A 261 -14.21 5.53 -15.66
N ARG A 262 -14.76 5.22 -14.47
CA ARG A 262 -15.85 4.25 -14.28
C ARG A 262 -16.98 4.84 -13.47
N ILE A 263 -18.16 4.23 -13.55
CA ILE A 263 -19.31 4.55 -12.71
C ILE A 263 -19.40 3.51 -11.59
N ASP A 264 -19.42 3.98 -10.36
CA ASP A 264 -19.60 3.17 -9.15
C ASP A 264 -21.05 3.32 -8.66
N MET A 265 -21.69 2.19 -8.34
CA MET A 265 -23.06 2.09 -7.87
C MET A 265 -23.06 1.60 -6.42
N PHE A 266 -23.53 2.42 -5.50
CA PHE A 266 -23.49 2.16 -4.05
C PHE A 266 -24.88 1.84 -3.50
N GLY A 267 -24.91 1.01 -2.45
CA GLY A 267 -26.14 0.74 -1.69
C GLY A 267 -26.76 -0.62 -1.97
N ALA A 268 -26.09 -1.49 -2.73
CA ALA A 268 -26.60 -2.82 -3.02
C ALA A 268 -26.63 -3.69 -1.75
N HIS A 269 -27.72 -4.44 -1.56
CA HIS A 269 -27.75 -5.46 -0.52
C HIS A 269 -27.01 -6.72 -0.99
N LEU A 270 -26.50 -7.50 -0.03
CA LEU A 270 -25.73 -8.72 -0.31
C LEU A 270 -26.49 -9.69 -1.22
N ASN A 271 -27.78 -9.90 -0.96
CA ASN A 271 -28.63 -10.83 -1.69
C ASN A 271 -28.95 -10.36 -3.12
N ASP A 272 -28.83 -9.05 -3.40
CA ASP A 272 -29.09 -8.48 -4.72
C ASP A 272 -27.86 -8.58 -5.63
N LEU A 273 -26.65 -8.75 -5.06
CA LEU A 273 -25.41 -8.78 -5.83
C LEU A 273 -25.43 -9.76 -7.01
N PRO A 274 -25.86 -11.05 -6.85
CA PRO A 274 -25.89 -11.98 -7.98
C PRO A 274 -26.82 -11.54 -9.10
N ILE A 275 -28.01 -11.02 -8.75
CA ILE A 275 -29.05 -10.60 -9.70
C ILE A 275 -28.58 -9.35 -10.47
N ILE A 276 -27.99 -8.38 -9.76
CA ILE A 276 -27.44 -7.18 -10.40
C ILE A 276 -26.30 -7.55 -11.36
N TRP A 277 -25.40 -8.45 -10.96
CA TRP A 277 -24.32 -8.91 -11.84
C TRP A 277 -24.84 -9.69 -13.04
N GLU A 278 -25.89 -10.50 -12.89
CA GLU A 278 -26.52 -11.21 -14.01
C GLU A 278 -27.05 -10.24 -15.06
N GLU A 279 -27.76 -9.17 -14.65
CA GLU A 279 -28.24 -8.12 -15.56
C GLU A 279 -27.09 -7.38 -16.27
N LEU A 280 -26.05 -7.02 -15.52
CA LEU A 280 -24.87 -6.36 -16.08
C LEU A 280 -24.11 -7.25 -17.06
N ILE A 281 -23.95 -8.54 -16.75
CA ILE A 281 -23.28 -9.52 -17.61
C ILE A 281 -24.10 -9.77 -18.88
N ALA A 282 -25.43 -9.84 -18.77
CA ALA A 282 -26.32 -9.95 -19.94
C ALA A 282 -26.16 -8.76 -20.90
N ALA A 283 -25.85 -7.57 -20.37
CA ALA A 283 -25.51 -6.38 -21.16
C ALA A 283 -24.03 -6.31 -21.62
N GLY A 284 -23.25 -7.36 -21.38
CA GLY A 284 -21.86 -7.47 -21.80
C GLY A 284 -20.88 -6.69 -20.92
N PHE A 285 -21.21 -6.45 -19.66
CA PHE A 285 -20.23 -6.00 -18.66
C PHE A 285 -19.53 -7.18 -17.99
N GLU A 286 -18.38 -6.88 -17.41
CA GLU A 286 -17.67 -7.75 -16.49
C GLU A 286 -17.35 -7.00 -15.19
N SER A 287 -16.95 -7.73 -14.14
CA SER A 287 -16.55 -7.08 -12.90
C SER A 287 -15.28 -6.23 -13.08
N GLY A 288 -15.34 -4.99 -12.62
CA GLY A 288 -14.20 -4.08 -12.59
C GLY A 288 -13.19 -4.40 -11.48
N HIS A 289 -13.42 -5.45 -10.67
CA HIS A 289 -12.56 -5.86 -9.56
C HIS A 289 -12.20 -4.70 -8.61
N ALA A 290 -13.12 -3.76 -8.42
CA ALA A 290 -12.93 -2.59 -7.56
C ALA A 290 -12.84 -2.95 -6.05
N TYR A 291 -12.99 -4.21 -5.69
CA TYR A 291 -12.75 -4.75 -4.36
C TYR A 291 -11.36 -5.42 -4.24
N GLY A 292 -10.84 -5.99 -5.33
CA GLY A 292 -9.68 -6.88 -5.29
C GLY A 292 -8.35 -6.19 -5.01
N LYS A 293 -7.40 -6.96 -4.45
CA LYS A 293 -5.97 -6.62 -4.32
C LYS A 293 -5.26 -7.00 -5.62
N GLY A 294 -5.31 -6.13 -6.62
CA GLY A 294 -4.82 -6.35 -7.97
C GLY A 294 -4.96 -5.11 -8.84
N LEU A 295 -4.88 -5.28 -10.17
CA LEU A 295 -5.10 -4.17 -11.10
C LEU A 295 -6.55 -3.67 -11.01
N ARG A 296 -6.72 -2.42 -10.61
CA ARG A 296 -8.05 -1.79 -10.47
C ARG A 296 -8.58 -1.19 -11.77
N THR A 297 -7.75 -0.46 -12.49
CA THR A 297 -8.14 0.33 -13.68
C THR A 297 -6.89 0.81 -14.40
N VAL A 298 -6.99 0.95 -15.72
CA VAL A 298 -6.04 1.71 -16.54
C VAL A 298 -6.76 2.94 -17.09
N LYS A 299 -6.46 4.11 -16.53
CA LYS A 299 -7.04 5.39 -16.99
C LYS A 299 -6.37 5.83 -18.29
N SER A 300 -7.11 6.31 -19.28
CA SER A 300 -6.53 6.90 -20.51
C SER A 300 -7.06 8.28 -20.80
N CYS A 301 -6.26 9.13 -21.46
CA CYS A 301 -6.84 10.25 -22.17
C CYS A 301 -7.46 9.77 -23.50
N VAL A 302 -8.30 10.62 -24.12
CA VAL A 302 -8.97 10.30 -25.39
C VAL A 302 -8.02 10.18 -26.60
N GLY A 303 -6.70 10.36 -26.39
CA GLY A 303 -5.65 10.08 -27.36
C GLY A 303 -5.68 10.95 -28.62
N SER A 304 -4.88 10.55 -29.62
CA SER A 304 -4.89 11.13 -30.97
C SER A 304 -6.19 10.90 -31.75
N THR A 305 -7.07 10.02 -31.26
CA THR A 305 -8.37 9.73 -31.87
C THR A 305 -9.31 10.93 -31.80
N TRP A 306 -9.35 11.62 -30.64
CA TRP A 306 -10.29 12.72 -30.41
C TRP A 306 -9.62 14.03 -29.98
N CYS A 307 -8.50 13.97 -29.29
CA CYS A 307 -7.86 15.18 -28.78
C CYS A 307 -7.10 15.88 -29.90
N ARG A 308 -7.39 17.16 -30.13
CA ARG A 308 -6.63 18.03 -31.05
C ARG A 308 -5.12 18.07 -30.75
N PHE A 309 -4.73 17.80 -29.51
CA PHE A 309 -3.33 17.78 -29.04
C PHE A 309 -2.80 16.35 -28.78
N GLY A 310 -3.56 15.33 -29.16
CA GLY A 310 -3.14 13.93 -28.99
C GLY A 310 -1.99 13.62 -29.95
N LEU A 311 -0.88 13.11 -29.42
CA LEU A 311 0.29 12.71 -30.23
C LEU A 311 0.28 11.21 -30.51
N HIS A 312 -0.24 10.42 -29.58
CA HIS A 312 -0.26 8.96 -29.66
C HIS A 312 -1.63 8.40 -29.27
N ASP A 313 -1.90 7.17 -29.73
CA ASP A 313 -3.08 6.40 -29.35
C ASP A 313 -2.92 5.83 -27.93
N SER A 314 -3.41 6.58 -26.96
CA SER A 314 -3.43 6.18 -25.55
C SER A 314 -4.56 5.21 -25.22
N VAL A 315 -5.68 5.28 -25.94
CA VAL A 315 -6.91 4.54 -25.59
C VAL A 315 -6.72 3.06 -25.89
N SER A 316 -6.33 2.71 -27.12
CA SER A 316 -6.11 1.30 -27.48
C SER A 316 -4.99 0.67 -26.65
N PHE A 317 -3.95 1.46 -26.32
CA PHE A 317 -2.87 0.98 -25.48
C PHE A 317 -3.31 0.75 -24.03
N ALA A 318 -4.11 1.66 -23.44
CA ALA A 318 -4.67 1.46 -22.11
C ALA A 318 -5.58 0.23 -22.03
N ILE A 319 -6.45 0.04 -23.02
CA ILE A 319 -7.30 -1.15 -23.13
C ILE A 319 -6.42 -2.39 -23.18
N ARG A 320 -5.39 -2.43 -24.03
CA ARG A 320 -4.48 -3.57 -24.12
C ARG A 320 -3.80 -3.90 -22.79
N ILE A 321 -3.35 -2.88 -22.04
CA ILE A 321 -2.75 -3.07 -20.71
C ILE A 321 -3.79 -3.62 -19.73
N GLU A 322 -4.99 -3.06 -19.71
CA GLU A 322 -6.05 -3.49 -18.80
C GLU A 322 -6.46 -4.94 -19.08
N GLU A 323 -6.69 -5.30 -20.34
CA GLU A 323 -7.06 -6.65 -20.78
C GLU A 323 -5.96 -7.68 -20.50
N ARG A 324 -4.69 -7.27 -20.62
CA ARG A 324 -3.52 -8.14 -20.37
C ARG A 324 -3.34 -8.45 -18.88
N TYR A 325 -3.58 -7.46 -18.02
CA TYR A 325 -3.24 -7.55 -16.60
C TYR A 325 -4.45 -7.60 -15.67
N ARG A 326 -5.68 -7.53 -16.19
CA ARG A 326 -6.89 -7.74 -15.39
C ARG A 326 -6.85 -9.12 -14.73
N GLY A 327 -7.31 -9.18 -13.49
CA GLY A 327 -7.33 -10.42 -12.71
C GLY A 327 -6.01 -10.78 -12.05
N ILE A 328 -4.88 -10.13 -12.37
CA ILE A 328 -3.64 -10.33 -11.63
C ILE A 328 -3.81 -9.87 -10.18
N ARG A 329 -3.50 -10.77 -9.26
CA ARG A 329 -3.45 -10.48 -7.83
C ARG A 329 -2.08 -9.96 -7.42
N ALA A 330 -2.07 -9.04 -6.47
CA ALA A 330 -0.87 -8.46 -5.89
C ALA A 330 -1.07 -8.27 -4.38
N PRO A 331 0.00 -8.01 -3.60
CA PRO A 331 -0.11 -7.74 -2.17
C PRO A 331 -1.06 -6.59 -1.82
N HIS A 332 -1.22 -5.64 -2.75
CA HIS A 332 -2.14 -4.53 -2.61
C HIS A 332 -2.75 -4.12 -3.95
N LYS A 333 -3.79 -3.27 -3.91
CA LYS A 333 -4.38 -2.69 -5.13
C LYS A 333 -3.36 -1.79 -5.83
N PHE A 334 -3.33 -1.85 -7.15
CA PHE A 334 -2.54 -0.94 -7.98
C PHE A 334 -3.38 -0.42 -9.15
N LYS A 335 -2.99 0.74 -9.66
CA LYS A 335 -3.65 1.48 -10.73
C LYS A 335 -2.61 1.84 -11.78
N SER A 336 -3.07 1.96 -13.01
CA SER A 336 -2.25 2.44 -14.10
C SER A 336 -2.95 3.54 -14.87
N ALA A 337 -2.19 4.28 -15.67
CA ALA A 337 -2.77 5.15 -16.68
C ALA A 337 -1.86 5.28 -17.89
N VAL A 338 -2.43 5.71 -19.01
CA VAL A 338 -1.71 5.96 -20.26
C VAL A 338 -2.04 7.36 -20.76
N SER A 339 -1.02 8.21 -20.90
CA SER A 339 -1.14 9.52 -21.51
C SER A 339 -0.46 9.55 -22.88
N GLY A 340 -1.18 9.97 -23.91
CA GLY A 340 -0.65 10.05 -25.28
C GLY A 340 0.15 11.32 -25.60
N CYS A 341 0.32 12.25 -24.65
CA CYS A 341 1.13 13.46 -24.82
C CYS A 341 1.53 14.08 -23.47
N ILE A 342 2.37 15.12 -23.53
CA ILE A 342 2.91 15.83 -22.36
C ILE A 342 1.87 16.51 -21.45
N ARG A 343 0.62 16.65 -21.91
CA ARG A 343 -0.48 17.22 -21.11
C ARG A 343 -0.98 16.29 -20.03
N GLU A 344 -0.65 15.01 -20.12
CA GLU A 344 -0.74 14.10 -18.99
C GLU A 344 -2.17 13.94 -18.43
N CYS A 345 -3.22 14.08 -19.26
CA CYS A 345 -4.61 14.08 -18.77
C CYS A 345 -5.05 12.78 -18.07
N ALA A 346 -4.28 11.69 -18.24
CA ALA A 346 -4.52 10.43 -17.56
C ALA A 346 -3.90 10.36 -16.15
N GLU A 347 -3.06 11.31 -15.76
CA GLU A 347 -2.35 11.34 -14.47
C GLU A 347 -1.48 10.09 -14.22
N ALA A 348 -0.86 9.57 -15.28
CA ALA A 348 0.11 8.47 -15.31
C ALA A 348 1.21 8.59 -14.25
N GLN A 349 1.76 9.79 -14.03
CA GLN A 349 2.82 10.02 -13.03
C GLN A 349 2.34 9.84 -11.58
N SER A 350 1.02 9.90 -11.35
CA SER A 350 0.40 9.69 -10.04
C SER A 350 -0.10 8.26 -9.81
N LYS A 351 0.08 7.38 -10.81
CA LYS A 351 -0.33 5.97 -10.73
C LYS A 351 0.87 5.10 -10.36
N ASP A 352 0.61 3.85 -9.99
CA ASP A 352 1.67 2.89 -9.64
C ASP A 352 2.58 2.61 -10.85
N PHE A 353 2.02 2.65 -12.07
CA PHE A 353 2.78 2.70 -13.32
C PHE A 353 1.98 3.37 -14.43
N GLY A 354 2.65 4.07 -15.35
CA GLY A 354 2.02 4.70 -16.51
C GLY A 354 3.01 5.21 -17.54
#